data_AF-A0A7X8Z1D7-F1
#
_entry.id   AF-A0A7X8Z1D7-F1
#
_cell.length_a   1.000
_cell.length_b   1.000
_cell.length_c   1.000
_cell.angle_alpha   90.00
_cell.angle_beta   90.00
_cell.angle_gamma   90.00
#
_symmetry.space_group_name_H-M   'P 1'
#
loop_
_entity.id
_entity.type
_entity.pdbx_description
1 polymer ?
#
loop_
_entity_poly.entity_id
_entity_poly.type
_entity_poly.pdbx_seq_one_letter_code
_entity_poly.pdbx_strand_id
1 'polypeptide(L)'
;MADSKHKQDSGCVLLICGCMFSGKTERLIDRLERAKRLGIPCKAFKHVRDYRYEIGQLVTHAGHRAEAVPVADAEQIYEAAGDAHIIVIDEAQFFGPDLVKVCRRLADQGREVLVAGL
;
A
#
# COMPACT_ATOMS: atom_id res chain seq x y z
N MET A 1 -9.77 -25.11 30.62
CA MET A 1 -8.67 -24.52 29.83
C MET A 1 -8.90 -24.92 28.39
N ALA A 2 -9.53 -24.06 27.61
CA ALA A 2 -9.75 -24.28 26.18
C ALA A 2 -8.87 -23.27 25.44
N ASP A 3 -7.94 -23.78 24.64
CA ASP A 3 -7.02 -23.05 23.78
C ASP A 3 -7.78 -22.05 22.89
N SER A 4 -7.61 -20.75 23.18
CA SER A 4 -7.90 -19.68 22.23
C SER A 4 -6.78 -19.61 21.20
N LYS A 5 -6.81 -20.52 20.22
CA LYS A 5 -6.05 -20.33 18.97
C LYS A 5 -6.46 -18.97 18.38
N HIS A 6 -5.62 -17.96 18.56
CA HIS A 6 -5.61 -16.81 17.66
C HIS A 6 -5.46 -17.38 16.26
N LYS A 7 -6.53 -17.28 15.47
CA LYS A 7 -6.48 -17.52 14.03
C LYS A 7 -5.39 -16.57 13.54
N GLN A 8 -4.24 -17.12 13.14
CA GLN A 8 -3.21 -16.34 12.48
C GLN A 8 -3.91 -15.76 11.25
N ASP A 9 -4.29 -14.48 11.31
CA ASP A 9 -4.91 -13.82 10.18
C ASP A 9 -3.86 -13.83 9.07
N SER A 10 -4.05 -14.73 8.10
CA SER A 10 -3.19 -14.84 6.94
C SER A 10 -3.14 -13.49 6.26
N GLY A 11 -1.93 -12.96 6.02
CA GLY A 11 -1.77 -11.73 5.26
C GLY A 11 -2.40 -11.86 3.88
N CYS A 12 -2.71 -10.72 3.27
CA CYS A 12 -3.44 -10.72 2.01
C CYS A 12 -2.93 -9.61 1.08
N VAL A 13 -3.22 -9.79 -0.20
CA VAL A 13 -2.96 -8.78 -1.24
C VAL A 13 -4.30 -8.37 -1.82
N LEU A 14 -4.62 -7.08 -1.75
CA LEU A 14 -5.79 -6.48 -2.37
C LEU A 14 -5.36 -5.62 -3.56
N LEU A 15 -5.86 -5.94 -4.74
CA LEU A 15 -5.62 -5.18 -5.96
C LEU A 15 -6.80 -4.24 -6.25
N ILE A 16 -6.50 -2.96 -6.48
CA ILE A 16 -7.43 -1.93 -6.92
C ILE A 16 -7.00 -1.47 -8.30
N CYS A 17 -7.58 -2.07 -9.34
CA CYS A 17 -7.30 -1.74 -10.73
C CYS A 17 -8.41 -0.88 -11.36
N GLY A 18 -8.07 -0.09 -12.38
CA GLY A 18 -9.01 0.73 -13.13
C GLY A 18 -8.34 1.85 -13.90
N CYS A 19 -9.07 2.51 -14.79
CA CYS A 19 -8.56 3.63 -15.59
C CYS A 19 -8.15 4.84 -14.71
N MET A 20 -7.43 5.79 -15.30
CA MET A 20 -7.19 7.07 -14.61
C MET A 20 -8.54 7.71 -14.22
N PHE A 21 -8.58 8.39 -13.07
CA PHE A 21 -9.79 9.03 -12.51
C PHE A 21 -10.89 8.08 -12.01
N SER A 22 -10.66 6.76 -11.98
CA SER A 22 -11.61 5.78 -11.42
C SER A 22 -11.63 5.70 -9.88
N GLY A 23 -11.05 6.68 -9.17
CA GLY A 23 -11.03 6.73 -7.70
C GLY A 23 -10.08 5.76 -7.00
N LYS A 24 -9.06 5.21 -7.69
CA LYS A 24 -8.10 4.26 -7.08
C LYS A 24 -7.38 4.86 -5.86
N THR A 25 -6.74 6.02 -6.04
CA THR A 25 -6.00 6.71 -4.98
C THR A 25 -6.92 7.14 -3.84
N GLU A 26 -8.19 7.46 -4.11
CA GLU A 26 -9.17 7.79 -3.07
C GLU A 26 -9.43 6.60 -2.14
N ARG A 27 -9.61 5.39 -2.71
CA ARG A 27 -9.75 4.16 -1.92
C ARG A 27 -8.50 3.85 -1.08
N LEU A 28 -7.31 4.15 -1.61
CA LEU A 28 -6.06 3.98 -0.86
C LEU A 28 -5.99 4.94 0.33
N ILE A 29 -6.29 6.23 0.12
CA ILE A 29 -6.30 7.24 1.18
C ILE A 29 -7.35 6.90 2.25
N ASP A 30 -8.55 6.48 1.85
CA ASP A 30 -9.59 6.07 2.80
C ASP A 30 -9.14 4.91 3.70
N ARG A 31 -8.40 3.94 3.15
CA ARG A 31 -7.82 2.83 3.94
C ARG A 31 -6.79 3.35 4.92
N LEU A 32 -5.86 4.20 4.48
CA LEU A 32 -4.81 4.78 5.34
C LEU A 32 -5.43 5.56 6.50
N GLU A 33 -6.38 6.43 6.22
CA GLU A 33 -7.02 7.24 7.26
C GLU A 33 -7.82 6.39 8.25
N ARG A 34 -8.49 5.33 7.78
CA ARG A 34 -9.14 4.37 8.67
C ARG A 34 -8.13 3.61 9.54
N ALA A 35 -7.01 3.18 8.98
CA ALA A 35 -5.95 2.48 9.72
C ALA A 35 -5.34 3.37 10.81
N LYS A 36 -5.02 4.62 10.48
CA LYS A 36 -4.53 5.64 11.43
C LYS A 36 -5.51 5.86 12.58
N ARG A 37 -6.81 6.02 12.29
CA ARG A 37 -7.84 6.19 13.34
C ARG A 37 -7.93 4.99 14.30
N LEU A 38 -7.61 3.79 13.82
CA LEU A 38 -7.61 2.56 14.61
C LEU A 38 -6.26 2.27 15.28
N GLY A 39 -5.26 3.14 15.11
CA GLY A 39 -3.90 2.92 15.62
C GLY A 39 -3.18 1.73 14.96
N ILE A 40 -3.62 1.31 13.77
CA ILE A 40 -2.99 0.21 13.04
C ILE A 40 -1.77 0.76 12.30
N PRO A 41 -0.55 0.22 12.54
CA PRO A 41 0.65 0.65 11.83
C PRO A 41 0.45 0.51 10.31
N CYS A 42 0.59 1.62 9.59
CA CYS A 42 0.40 1.65 8.15
C CYS A 42 1.43 2.53 7.46
N LYS A 43 1.76 2.20 6.22
CA LYS A 43 2.71 2.96 5.42
C LYS A 43 2.33 2.94 3.95
N ALA A 44 2.42 4.10 3.30
CA ALA A 44 2.12 4.27 1.89
C ALA A 44 3.39 4.49 1.08
N PHE A 45 3.40 4.00 -0.14
CA PHE A 45 4.50 4.04 -1.08
C PHE A 45 4.00 4.49 -2.45
N LYS A 46 4.80 5.31 -3.13
CA LYS A 46 4.56 5.69 -4.53
C LYS A 46 5.84 5.62 -5.33
N HIS A 47 5.70 5.31 -6.62
CA HIS A 47 6.85 5.28 -7.51
C HIS A 47 7.38 6.70 -7.80
N VAL A 48 8.69 6.91 -7.79
CA VAL A 48 9.34 8.21 -8.10
C VAL A 48 9.09 8.72 -9.52
N ARG A 49 8.72 7.81 -10.44
CA ARG A 49 8.35 8.15 -11.83
C ARG A 49 6.95 8.76 -11.95
N ASP A 50 6.15 8.77 -10.87
CA ASP A 50 4.90 9.51 -10.88
C ASP A 50 5.15 11.00 -10.59
N TYR A 51 5.40 11.75 -11.67
CA TYR A 51 5.61 13.20 -11.64
C TYR A 51 4.32 14.01 -11.68
N ARG A 52 3.14 13.38 -11.68
CA ARG A 52 1.86 14.11 -11.81
C ARG A 52 1.52 14.93 -10.58
N TYR A 53 2.06 14.55 -9.42
CA TYR A 53 1.83 15.17 -8.11
C TYR A 53 3.10 15.18 -7.26
N GLU A 54 3.03 15.79 -6.07
CA GLU A 54 4.16 15.90 -5.13
C GLU A 54 4.81 14.53 -4.82
N ILE A 55 6.15 14.50 -4.81
CA ILE A 55 6.94 13.26 -4.71
C ILE A 55 6.68 12.48 -3.40
N GLY A 56 6.29 13.16 -2.32
CA GLY A 56 6.06 12.56 -1.00
C GLY A 56 4.60 12.34 -0.59
N GLN A 57 3.65 12.46 -1.52
CA GLN A 57 2.23 12.34 -1.21
C GLN A 57 1.45 11.53 -2.25
N LEU A 58 0.49 10.74 -1.78
CA LEU A 58 -0.64 10.32 -2.61
C LEU A 58 -1.59 11.50 -2.75
N VAL A 59 -2.01 11.81 -3.98
CA VAL A 59 -2.88 12.94 -4.26
C VAL A 59 -4.02 12.50 -5.16
N THR A 60 -5.27 12.73 -4.75
CA THR A 60 -6.43 12.48 -5.60
C THR A 60 -6.72 13.67 -6.51
N HIS A 61 -7.50 13.44 -7.57
CA HIS A 61 -8.02 14.53 -8.40
C HIS A 61 -8.88 15.52 -7.60
N ALA A 62 -9.54 15.08 -6.52
CA ALA A 62 -10.33 15.94 -5.63
C ALA A 62 -9.46 16.72 -4.62
N GLY A 63 -8.13 16.56 -4.67
CA GLY A 63 -7.19 17.28 -3.80
C GLY A 63 -6.97 16.64 -2.43
N HIS A 64 -7.50 15.44 -2.17
CA HIS A 64 -7.20 14.70 -0.95
C HIS A 64 -5.76 14.21 -0.98
N ARG A 65 -5.08 14.28 0.17
CA ARG A 65 -3.65 14.01 0.28
C ARG A 65 -3.37 13.08 1.45
N ALA A 66 -2.41 12.17 1.26
CA ALA A 66 -1.84 11.37 2.32
C ALA A 66 -0.33 11.25 2.13
N GLU A 67 0.43 11.23 3.23
CA GLU A 67 1.88 11.01 3.19
C GLU A 67 2.22 9.66 2.57
N ALA A 68 3.23 9.65 1.70
CA ALA A 68 3.75 8.45 1.07
C ALA A 68 5.27 8.53 0.93
N VAL A 69 5.93 7.39 1.06
CA VAL A 69 7.36 7.26 0.84
C VAL A 69 7.62 7.08 -0.65
N PRO A 70 8.38 7.99 -1.29
CA PRO A 70 8.81 7.79 -2.67
C PRO A 70 9.82 6.65 -2.76
N VAL A 71 9.61 5.74 -3.71
CA VAL A 71 10.50 4.59 -3.97
C VAL A 71 10.75 4.43 -5.47
N ALA A 72 11.95 3.96 -5.83
CA ALA A 72 12.40 3.78 -7.20
C ALA A 72 12.19 2.36 -7.74
N ASP A 73 12.05 1.40 -6.83
CA ASP A 73 11.86 -0.02 -7.15
C ASP A 73 11.06 -0.72 -6.05
N ALA A 74 10.66 -1.96 -6.31
CA ALA A 74 9.83 -2.73 -5.40
C ALA A 74 10.58 -3.14 -4.11
N GLU A 75 11.90 -3.35 -4.16
CA GLU A 75 12.64 -3.84 -2.98
C GLU A 75 12.73 -2.74 -1.92
N GLN A 76 12.83 -1.47 -2.32
CA GLN A 76 12.76 -0.34 -1.39
C GLN A 76 11.46 -0.31 -0.58
N ILE A 77 10.34 -0.81 -1.12
CA ILE A 77 9.09 -0.96 -0.37
C ILE A 77 9.29 -1.94 0.78
N TYR A 78 9.92 -3.08 0.51
CA TYR A 78 10.19 -4.11 1.51
C TYR A 78 11.12 -3.59 2.61
N GLU A 79 12.23 -2.94 2.22
CA GLU A 79 13.21 -2.37 3.16
C GLU A 79 12.61 -1.29 4.05
N ALA A 80 11.76 -0.43 3.47
CA ALA A 80 11.13 0.67 4.19
C ALA A 80 9.82 0.29 4.90
N ALA A 81 9.29 -0.93 4.73
CA ALA A 81 8.01 -1.34 5.32
C ALA A 81 8.01 -1.34 6.85
N GLY A 82 9.17 -1.56 7.50
CA GLY A 82 9.30 -1.54 8.96
C GLY A 82 8.31 -2.50 9.66
N ASP A 83 7.63 -2.01 10.69
CA ASP A 83 6.58 -2.69 11.45
C ASP A 83 5.16 -2.44 10.91
N ALA A 84 5.02 -1.77 9.75
CA ALA A 84 3.72 -1.48 9.17
C ALA A 84 2.96 -2.78 8.87
N HIS A 85 1.75 -2.89 9.40
CA HIS A 85 0.83 -4.00 9.16
C HIS A 85 0.04 -3.80 7.86
N ILE A 86 -0.35 -2.56 7.55
CA ILE A 86 -1.01 -2.20 6.29
C ILE A 86 -0.01 -1.47 5.38
N ILE A 87 0.24 -2.02 4.21
CA ILE A 87 1.16 -1.50 3.20
C ILE A 87 0.37 -1.06 2.00
N VAL A 88 0.43 0.22 1.65
CA VAL A 88 -0.28 0.82 0.53
C VAL A 88 0.71 1.17 -0.58
N ILE A 89 0.44 0.74 -1.80
CA ILE A 89 1.31 0.93 -2.96
C ILE A 89 0.46 1.53 -4.08
N ASP A 90 0.77 2.76 -4.48
CA ASP A 90 0.12 3.42 -5.62
C ASP A 90 0.99 3.34 -6.88
N GLU A 91 0.35 3.46 -8.05
CA GLU A 91 1.00 3.44 -9.37
C GLU A 91 1.84 2.16 -9.62
N ALA A 92 1.28 1.02 -9.23
CA ALA A 92 1.88 -0.31 -9.30
C ALA A 92 2.47 -0.67 -10.67
N GLN A 93 1.88 -0.16 -11.76
CA GLN A 93 2.33 -0.43 -13.12
C GLN A 93 3.76 0.05 -13.40
N PHE A 94 4.32 0.95 -12.59
CA PHE A 94 5.70 1.41 -12.74
C PHE A 94 6.75 0.47 -12.14
N PHE A 95 6.36 -0.44 -11.24
CA PHE A 95 7.30 -1.33 -10.54
C PHE A 95 7.61 -2.64 -11.28
N GLY A 96 6.82 -2.99 -12.29
CA GLY A 96 7.02 -4.21 -13.07
C GLY A 96 6.83 -5.52 -12.26
N PRO A 97 7.33 -6.66 -12.77
CA PRO A 97 7.06 -7.98 -12.21
C PRO A 97 7.61 -8.21 -10.80
N ASP A 98 8.67 -7.50 -10.39
CA ASP A 98 9.29 -7.69 -9.08
C ASP A 98 8.39 -7.26 -7.92
N LEU A 99 7.42 -6.37 -8.18
CA LEU A 99 6.39 -6.00 -7.21
C LEU A 99 5.64 -7.23 -6.69
N VAL A 100 5.37 -8.23 -7.55
CA VAL A 100 4.65 -9.45 -7.16
C VAL A 100 5.42 -10.21 -6.08
N LYS A 101 6.75 -10.31 -6.19
CA LYS A 101 7.60 -11.00 -5.21
C LYS A 101 7.55 -10.28 -3.87
N VAL A 102 7.62 -8.95 -3.89
CA VAL A 102 7.57 -8.12 -2.69
C VAL A 102 6.22 -8.20 -2.00
N CYS A 103 5.11 -8.04 -2.74
CA CYS A 103 3.76 -8.18 -2.19
C CYS A 103 3.55 -9.55 -1.53
N ARG A 104 4.04 -10.62 -2.18
CA ARG A 104 3.96 -11.97 -1.64
C ARG A 104 4.77 -12.11 -0.34
N ARG A 105 6.02 -11.66 -0.32
CA ARG A 105 6.87 -11.70 0.89
C ARG A 105 6.22 -10.98 2.07
N LEU A 106 5.60 -9.83 1.82
CA LEU A 106 4.93 -9.04 2.85
C LEU A 106 3.64 -9.74 3.33
N ALA A 107 2.83 -10.28 2.42
CA ALA A 107 1.63 -11.04 2.77
C ALA A 107 1.95 -12.34 3.54
N ASP A 108 3.02 -13.05 3.15
CA ASP A 108 3.51 -14.25 3.84
C ASP A 108 3.95 -13.92 5.29
N GLN A 109 4.26 -12.65 5.60
CA GLN A 109 4.54 -12.16 6.96
C GLN A 109 3.28 -11.75 7.74
N GLY A 110 2.08 -12.04 7.23
CA GLY A 110 0.82 -11.66 7.89
C GLY A 110 0.43 -10.19 7.69
N ARG A 111 1.03 -9.49 6.73
CA ARG A 111 0.71 -8.08 6.43
C ARG A 111 -0.39 -7.97 5.38
N GLU A 112 -1.14 -6.88 5.44
CA GLU A 112 -2.13 -6.52 4.42
C GLU A 112 -1.49 -5.57 3.40
N VAL A 113 -1.45 -5.98 2.14
CA VAL A 113 -0.84 -5.20 1.04
C VAL A 113 -1.94 -4.73 0.08
N LEU A 114 -2.18 -3.42 0.03
CA LEU A 114 -3.07 -2.80 -0.95
C LEU A 114 -2.24 -2.24 -2.10
N VAL A 115 -2.59 -2.66 -3.31
CA VAL A 115 -1.89 -2.28 -4.53
C VAL A 115 -2.89 -1.59 -5.46
N ALA A 116 -2.58 -0.40 -5.93
CA ALA A 116 -3.37 0.29 -6.95
C ALA A 116 -2.56 0.54 -8.22
N GLY A 117 -3.20 0.39 -9.38
CA GLY A 117 -2.54 0.59 -10.67
C GLY A 117 -3.52 0.60 -11.83
N LEU A 118 -3.01 0.90 -13.03
CA LEU A 118 -3.75 0.87 -14.29
C LEU A 118 -3.95 -0.56 -14.81
#